data_AF-A0A2N2FIH3-F1
#
_entry.id   AF-A0A2N2FIH3-F1
#
_cell.length_a   1.000
_cell.length_b   1.000
_cell.length_c   1.000
_cell.angle_alpha   90.00
_cell.angle_beta   90.00
_cell.angle_gamma   90.00
#
_symmetry.space_group_name_H-M   'P 1'
#
loop_
_entity.id
_entity.type
_entity.pdbx_description
1 polymer ?
#
loop_
_entity_poly.entity_id
_entity_poly.type
_entity_poly.pdbx_seq_one_letter_code
_entity_poly.pdbx_strand_id
1 'polypeptide(L)'
;MMTQAIWIWTTLAAVAALAALATAWWGRLRFVRGRRAVLAVAAFLLVGALGGFLARDPLTQSMRRDYANARAEDLFRTEGLLRALSEAEPGLAESLRQRLTKALAATGDAEDRKAVEQRLLDEATGLALGAGFERLGNASDEAAARLAEALLGALKQLSASDATLCLGLLHPASQTPIQAATLVSLRGSVRTKLDAALALVLASSSLRPQVAPLPARTDNALADMFSENLPAFQQTYGDQKQVQALFEALSNPAQAARVAPDTLCAFAQDLLRALLRMPPAERGPGLRRLLGT
;
A
#
# COMPACT_ATOMS: atom_id res chain seq x y z
N MET A 1 0.89 -30.61 4.18
CA MET A 1 1.21 -30.31 5.61
C MET A 1 -0.03 -30.01 6.46
N MET A 2 -1.13 -29.48 5.88
CA MET A 2 -2.42 -29.27 6.57
C MET A 2 -3.02 -30.55 7.20
N THR A 3 -2.67 -31.72 6.67
CA THR A 3 -3.08 -33.03 7.18
C THR A 3 -2.51 -33.37 8.56
N GLN A 4 -1.25 -33.05 8.86
CA GLN A 4 -0.63 -33.44 10.14
C GLN A 4 -1.22 -32.71 11.35
N ALA A 5 -1.56 -31.43 11.22
CA ALA A 5 -2.22 -30.68 12.29
C ALA A 5 -3.63 -31.19 12.58
N ILE A 6 -4.38 -31.57 11.53
CA ILE A 6 -5.71 -32.19 11.66
C ILE A 6 -5.58 -33.56 12.33
N TRP A 7 -4.57 -34.36 11.99
CA TRP A 7 -4.29 -35.64 12.65
C TRP A 7 -3.96 -35.48 14.14
N ILE A 8 -3.19 -34.47 14.52
CA ILE A 8 -2.88 -34.21 15.94
C ILE A 8 -4.13 -33.80 16.73
N TRP A 9 -4.97 -32.91 16.19
CA TRP A 9 -6.21 -32.50 16.85
C TRP A 9 -7.26 -33.61 16.91
N THR A 10 -7.39 -34.40 15.84
CA THR A 10 -8.33 -35.54 15.80
C THR A 10 -7.89 -36.68 16.70
N THR A 11 -6.59 -36.96 16.81
CA THR A 11 -6.07 -37.92 17.80
C THR A 11 -6.26 -37.44 19.23
N LEU A 12 -6.03 -36.16 19.54
CA LEU A 12 -6.32 -35.58 20.85
C LEU A 12 -7.81 -35.61 21.20
N ALA A 13 -8.68 -35.26 20.25
CA ALA A 13 -10.13 -35.34 20.43
C ALA A 13 -10.62 -36.79 20.60
N ALA A 14 -10.05 -37.74 19.85
CA ALA A 14 -10.34 -39.16 19.98
C ALA A 14 -9.88 -39.72 21.33
N VAL A 15 -8.71 -39.32 21.81
CA VAL A 15 -8.21 -39.71 23.14
C VAL A 15 -9.07 -39.10 24.26
N ALA A 16 -9.52 -37.85 24.12
CA ALA A 16 -10.44 -37.23 25.06
C ALA A 16 -11.82 -37.91 25.07
N ALA A 17 -12.35 -38.26 23.89
CA ALA A 17 -13.61 -38.98 23.75
C ALA A 17 -13.52 -40.41 24.30
N LEU A 18 -12.40 -41.11 24.08
CA LEU A 18 -12.14 -42.44 24.65
C LEU A 18 -11.97 -42.38 26.16
N ALA A 19 -11.35 -41.33 26.71
CA ALA A 19 -11.26 -41.13 28.16
C ALA A 19 -12.63 -40.83 28.79
N ALA A 20 -13.49 -40.06 28.10
CA ALA A 20 -14.87 -39.80 28.52
C ALA A 20 -15.75 -41.06 28.45
N LEU A 21 -15.59 -41.87 27.40
CA LEU A 21 -16.30 -43.15 27.26
C LEU A 21 -15.82 -44.20 28.29
N ALA A 22 -14.51 -44.27 28.55
CA ALA A 22 -13.95 -45.17 29.56
C ALA A 22 -14.44 -44.81 30.98
N THR A 23 -14.55 -43.52 31.30
CA THR A 23 -15.10 -43.04 32.58
C THR A 23 -16.61 -43.24 32.70
N ALA A 24 -17.36 -43.07 31.60
CA ALA A 24 -18.81 -43.33 31.57
C ALA A 24 -19.16 -44.83 31.67
N TRP A 25 -18.39 -45.70 31.02
CA TRP A 25 -18.60 -47.15 31.06
C TRP A 25 -18.25 -47.76 32.43
N TRP A 26 -17.23 -47.22 33.12
CA TRP A 26 -16.82 -47.68 34.44
C TRP A 26 -17.63 -47.07 35.60
N GLY A 27 -18.39 -46.00 35.36
CA GLY A 27 -19.27 -45.36 36.35
C GLY A 27 -20.49 -46.20 36.78
N ARG A 28 -20.76 -47.35 36.13
CA ARG A 28 -21.84 -48.28 36.51
C ARG A 28 -21.50 -49.24 37.66
N LEU A 29 -20.24 -49.33 38.09
CA LEU A 29 -19.81 -50.22 39.19
C LEU A 29 -19.38 -49.39 40.42
N ARG A 30 -20.26 -49.37 41.42
CA ARG A 30 -20.09 -48.97 42.84
C ARG A 30 -18.91 -48.05 43.18
N PHE A 31 -19.26 -46.80 43.50
CA PHE A 31 -18.53 -45.81 44.31
C PHE A 31 -17.22 -46.28 44.99
N VAL A 32 -16.09 -46.04 44.32
CA VAL A 32 -14.77 -45.93 44.97
C VAL A 32 -14.47 -44.43 45.11
N ARG A 33 -14.93 -43.84 46.21
CA ARG A 33 -14.81 -42.41 46.54
C ARG A 33 -13.32 -42.00 46.69
N GLY A 34 -12.96 -40.85 46.12
CA GLY A 34 -11.71 -40.14 46.41
C GLY A 34 -10.66 -40.26 45.31
N ARG A 35 -9.88 -41.35 45.28
CA ARG A 35 -8.64 -41.41 44.48
C ARG A 35 -8.83 -41.42 42.96
N ARG A 36 -9.89 -42.05 42.45
CA ARG A 36 -10.09 -42.22 40.99
C ARG A 36 -10.72 -41.01 40.31
N ALA A 37 -11.59 -40.28 41.02
CA ALA A 37 -12.10 -38.99 40.55
C ALA A 37 -10.97 -37.95 40.45
N VAL A 38 -10.02 -37.97 41.40
CA VAL A 38 -8.83 -37.12 41.35
C VAL A 38 -7.96 -37.43 40.12
N LEU A 39 -7.81 -38.69 39.73
CA LEU A 39 -7.06 -39.05 38.52
C LEU A 39 -7.75 -38.57 37.23
N ALA A 40 -9.06 -38.66 37.14
CA ALA A 40 -9.81 -38.17 35.97
C ALA A 40 -9.75 -36.64 35.85
N VAL A 41 -9.88 -35.92 36.98
CA VAL A 41 -9.72 -34.46 37.02
C VAL A 41 -8.27 -34.05 36.73
N ALA A 42 -7.28 -34.77 37.26
CA ALA A 42 -5.88 -34.53 36.99
C ALA A 42 -5.54 -34.76 35.50
N ALA A 43 -6.10 -35.80 34.88
CA ALA A 43 -5.94 -36.05 33.45
C ALA A 43 -6.60 -34.95 32.60
N PHE A 44 -7.81 -34.50 32.97
CA PHE A 44 -8.49 -33.40 32.29
C PHE A 44 -7.73 -32.07 32.43
N LEU A 45 -7.21 -31.78 33.63
CA LEU A 45 -6.36 -30.61 33.88
C LEU A 45 -5.02 -30.71 33.16
N LEU A 46 -4.42 -31.89 33.06
CA LEU A 46 -3.19 -32.10 32.28
C LEU A 46 -3.44 -31.89 30.79
N VAL A 47 -4.54 -32.42 30.24
CA VAL A 47 -4.92 -32.21 28.83
C VAL A 47 -5.29 -30.76 28.58
N GLY A 48 -6.00 -30.11 29.50
CA GLY A 48 -6.31 -28.67 29.42
C GLY A 48 -5.06 -27.79 29.55
N ALA A 49 -4.12 -28.15 30.44
CA ALA A 49 -2.84 -27.47 30.60
C ALA A 49 -1.92 -27.69 29.40
N LEU A 50 -1.83 -28.92 28.86
CA LEU A 50 -1.10 -29.20 27.63
C LEU A 50 -1.75 -28.51 26.41
N GLY A 51 -3.07 -28.52 26.30
CA GLY A 51 -3.79 -27.82 25.24
C GLY A 51 -3.62 -26.30 25.33
N GLY A 52 -3.66 -25.74 26.55
CA GLY A 52 -3.40 -24.32 26.82
C GLY A 52 -1.93 -23.93 26.62
N PHE A 53 -1.00 -24.82 26.94
CA PHE A 53 0.45 -24.65 26.73
C PHE A 53 0.77 -24.68 25.23
N LEU A 54 0.24 -25.67 24.49
CA LEU A 54 0.38 -25.76 23.03
C LEU A 54 -0.29 -24.57 22.32
N ALA A 55 -1.39 -24.02 22.85
CA ALA A 55 -2.01 -22.81 22.31
C ALA A 55 -1.23 -21.51 22.61
N ARG A 56 -0.35 -21.50 23.63
CA ARG A 56 0.52 -20.37 24.02
C ARG A 56 1.99 -20.55 23.61
N ASP A 57 2.38 -21.71 23.09
CA ASP A 57 3.77 -22.17 22.98
C ASP A 57 4.64 -21.39 21.97
N PRO A 58 5.97 -21.35 22.16
CA PRO A 58 6.93 -20.81 21.19
C PRO A 58 6.91 -21.56 19.84
N LEU A 59 6.40 -22.80 19.80
CA LEU A 59 6.17 -23.53 18.55
C LEU A 59 5.08 -22.88 17.68
N THR A 60 4.00 -22.39 18.29
CA THR A 60 2.98 -21.64 17.53
C THR A 60 3.48 -20.26 17.13
N GLN A 61 4.34 -19.64 17.95
CA GLN A 61 4.95 -18.35 17.62
C GLN A 61 6.00 -18.46 16.50
N SER A 62 6.82 -19.52 16.50
CA SER A 62 7.79 -19.78 15.42
C SER A 62 7.10 -20.11 14.12
N MET A 63 6.10 -21.00 14.11
CA MET A 63 5.30 -21.28 12.90
C MET A 63 4.59 -20.02 12.36
N ARG A 64 4.06 -19.15 13.23
CA ARG A 64 3.47 -17.87 12.80
C ARG A 64 4.49 -16.93 12.19
N ARG A 65 5.71 -16.86 12.75
CA ARG A 65 6.80 -16.06 12.19
C ARG A 65 7.28 -16.60 10.85
N ASP A 66 7.44 -17.91 10.71
CA ASP A 66 7.86 -18.54 9.45
C ASP A 66 6.81 -18.31 8.35
N TYR A 67 5.53 -18.47 8.68
CA TYR A 67 4.43 -18.11 7.77
C TYR A 67 4.47 -16.62 7.41
N ALA A 68 4.62 -15.73 8.40
CA ALA A 68 4.63 -14.29 8.18
C ALA A 68 5.82 -13.86 7.29
N ASN A 69 7.00 -14.44 7.51
CA ASN A 69 8.19 -14.22 6.69
C ASN A 69 7.96 -14.69 5.25
N ALA A 70 7.48 -15.93 5.07
CA ALA A 70 7.22 -16.49 3.75
C ALA A 70 6.15 -15.71 2.99
N ARG A 71 5.08 -15.27 3.67
CA ARG A 71 4.01 -14.47 3.08
C ARG A 71 4.48 -13.07 2.71
N ALA A 72 5.29 -12.44 3.58
CA ALA A 72 5.87 -11.14 3.27
C ALA A 72 6.80 -11.24 2.05
N GLU A 73 7.65 -12.26 1.99
CA GLU A 73 8.53 -12.48 0.85
C GLU A 73 7.76 -12.78 -0.45
N ASP A 74 6.70 -13.58 -0.38
CA ASP A 74 5.80 -13.86 -1.50
C ASP A 74 5.13 -12.58 -2.04
N LEU A 75 4.65 -11.70 -1.17
CA LEU A 75 4.06 -10.42 -1.57
C LEU A 75 5.07 -9.52 -2.28
N PHE A 76 6.29 -9.37 -1.74
CA PHE A 76 7.34 -8.59 -2.39
C PHE A 76 7.81 -9.18 -3.72
N ARG A 77 7.69 -10.51 -3.87
CA ARG A 77 7.99 -11.18 -5.13
C ARG A 77 6.86 -11.03 -6.15
N THR A 78 5.60 -11.09 -5.75
CA THR A 78 4.45 -11.14 -6.67
C THR A 78 3.91 -9.77 -7.05
N GLU A 79 3.90 -8.82 -6.12
CA GLU A 79 3.39 -7.47 -6.33
C GLU A 79 4.42 -6.60 -7.06
N GLY A 80 4.07 -6.14 -8.28
CA GLY A 80 4.98 -5.39 -9.14
C GLY A 80 5.48 -4.09 -8.51
N LEU A 81 4.64 -3.41 -7.72
CA LEU A 81 4.99 -2.17 -7.01
C LEU A 81 6.00 -2.44 -5.89
N LEU A 82 5.78 -3.47 -5.07
CA LEU A 82 6.70 -3.83 -3.99
C LEU A 82 8.06 -4.29 -4.52
N ARG A 83 8.05 -5.03 -5.63
CA ARG A 83 9.28 -5.42 -6.32
C ARG A 83 10.05 -4.20 -6.81
N ALA A 84 9.38 -3.29 -7.53
CA ALA A 84 10.02 -2.07 -8.03
C ALA A 84 10.53 -1.18 -6.89
N LEU A 85 9.79 -1.08 -5.77
CA LEU A 85 10.22 -0.36 -4.58
C LEU A 85 11.45 -1.02 -3.93
N SER A 86 11.53 -2.36 -3.91
CA SER A 86 12.71 -3.05 -3.36
C SER A 86 13.99 -2.85 -4.16
N GLU A 87 13.86 -2.68 -5.48
CA GLU A 87 14.99 -2.40 -6.36
C GLU A 87 15.40 -0.92 -6.30
N ALA A 88 14.44 0.00 -6.22
CA ALA A 88 14.70 1.43 -6.16
C ALA A 88 15.15 1.88 -4.76
N GLU A 89 14.46 1.43 -3.71
CA GLU A 89 14.61 1.89 -2.32
C GLU A 89 14.71 0.72 -1.35
N PRO A 90 15.84 -0.02 -1.32
CA PRO A 90 15.97 -1.26 -0.55
C PRO A 90 15.79 -1.04 0.96
N GLY A 91 16.19 0.12 1.49
CA GLY A 91 16.00 0.47 2.90
C GLY A 91 14.54 0.65 3.30
N LEU A 92 13.75 1.34 2.46
CA LEU A 92 12.31 1.52 2.69
C LEU A 92 11.56 0.19 2.54
N ALA A 93 11.91 -0.58 1.52
CA ALA A 93 11.34 -1.90 1.29
C ALA A 93 11.61 -2.86 2.45
N GLU A 94 12.83 -2.88 3.00
CA GLU A 94 13.17 -3.72 4.14
C GLU A 94 12.39 -3.33 5.40
N SER A 95 12.31 -2.03 5.69
CA SER A 95 11.50 -1.52 6.80
C SER A 95 10.02 -1.92 6.67
N LEU A 96 9.46 -1.84 5.44
CA LEU A 96 8.09 -2.25 5.16
C LEU A 96 7.90 -3.77 5.31
N ARG A 97 8.84 -4.58 4.82
CA ARG A 97 8.85 -6.05 4.95
C ARG A 97 8.88 -6.49 6.42
N GLN A 98 9.72 -5.86 7.24
CA GLN A 98 9.80 -6.16 8.67
C GLN A 98 8.51 -5.82 9.41
N ARG A 99 7.88 -4.69 9.08
CA ARG A 99 6.60 -4.28 9.67
C ARG A 99 5.46 -5.21 9.25
N LEU A 100 5.41 -5.62 7.98
CA LEU A 100 4.45 -6.62 7.50
C LEU A 100 4.60 -7.93 8.27
N THR A 101 5.83 -8.44 8.36
CA THR A 101 6.14 -9.68 9.06
C THR A 101 5.68 -9.63 10.51
N LYS A 102 5.99 -8.53 11.21
CA LYS A 102 5.58 -8.33 12.60
C LYS A 102 4.05 -8.27 12.74
N ALA A 103 3.37 -7.58 11.83
CA ALA A 103 1.91 -7.45 11.85
C ALA A 103 1.22 -8.79 11.55
N LEU A 104 1.65 -9.51 10.51
CA LEU A 104 1.13 -10.84 10.16
C LEU A 104 1.35 -11.85 11.29
N ALA A 105 2.53 -11.85 11.92
CA ALA A 105 2.81 -12.75 13.05
C ALA A 105 1.93 -12.48 14.28
N ALA A 106 1.44 -11.24 14.43
CA ALA A 106 0.52 -10.85 15.50
C ALA A 106 -0.95 -11.25 15.22
N THR A 107 -1.31 -11.48 13.95
CA THR A 107 -2.70 -11.81 13.55
C THR A 107 -3.01 -13.31 13.59
N GLY A 108 -4.07 -13.67 14.32
CA GLY A 108 -4.58 -15.04 14.42
C GLY A 108 -5.63 -15.40 13.36
N ASP A 109 -6.37 -14.41 12.87
CA ASP A 109 -7.49 -14.57 11.92
C ASP A 109 -7.07 -14.30 10.46
N ALA A 110 -7.71 -14.98 9.52
CA ALA A 110 -7.50 -14.82 8.09
C ALA A 110 -8.01 -13.46 7.56
N GLU A 111 -9.13 -12.95 8.10
CA GLU A 111 -9.66 -11.65 7.69
C GLU A 111 -8.78 -10.49 8.19
N ASP A 112 -8.28 -10.57 9.42
CA ASP A 112 -7.30 -9.62 9.96
C ASP A 112 -6.01 -9.60 9.14
N ARG A 113 -5.56 -10.75 8.63
CA ARG A 113 -4.37 -10.82 7.75
C ARG A 113 -4.57 -10.05 6.45
N LYS A 114 -5.70 -10.23 5.78
CA LYS A 114 -6.00 -9.48 4.55
C LYS A 114 -6.04 -7.98 4.79
N ALA A 115 -6.64 -7.56 5.91
CA ALA A 115 -6.67 -6.14 6.29
C ALA A 115 -5.26 -5.58 6.55
N VAL A 116 -4.39 -6.37 7.20
CA VAL A 116 -2.98 -6.01 7.40
C VAL A 116 -2.21 -5.92 6.08
N GLU A 117 -2.39 -6.89 5.18
CA GLU A 117 -1.76 -6.88 3.85
C GLU A 117 -2.21 -5.65 3.05
N GLN A 118 -3.52 -5.36 3.01
CA GLN A 118 -4.05 -4.21 2.28
C GLN A 118 -3.54 -2.87 2.84
N ARG A 119 -3.53 -2.72 4.18
CA ARG A 119 -3.00 -1.52 4.82
C ARG A 119 -1.53 -1.28 4.48
N LEU A 120 -0.75 -2.36 4.36
CA LEU A 120 0.65 -2.27 3.98
C LEU A 120 0.82 -1.95 2.49
N LEU A 121 -0.05 -2.47 1.62
CA LEU A 121 -0.07 -2.07 0.21
C LEU A 121 -0.40 -0.58 0.05
N ASP A 122 -1.32 -0.05 0.85
CA ASP A 122 -1.59 1.39 0.92
C ASP A 122 -0.38 2.18 1.38
N GLU A 123 0.31 1.71 2.41
CA GLU A 123 1.56 2.34 2.84
C GLU A 123 2.65 2.27 1.76
N ALA A 124 2.79 1.13 1.08
CA ALA A 124 3.75 0.95 0.01
C ALA A 124 3.50 1.90 -1.16
N THR A 125 2.24 2.11 -1.55
CA THR A 125 1.88 3.11 -2.56
C THR A 125 2.20 4.52 -2.08
N GLY A 126 2.00 4.84 -0.79
CA GLY A 126 2.40 6.13 -0.23
C GLY A 126 3.90 6.39 -0.30
N LEU A 127 4.71 5.38 0.02
CA LEU A 127 6.17 5.44 -0.10
C LEU A 127 6.61 5.51 -1.57
N ALA A 128 5.98 4.72 -2.44
CA ALA A 128 6.27 4.70 -3.86
C ALA A 128 5.88 6.01 -4.57
N LEU A 129 4.85 6.72 -4.10
CA LEU A 129 4.52 8.07 -4.57
C LEU A 129 5.65 9.05 -4.28
N GLY A 130 6.16 9.07 -3.03
CA GLY A 130 7.28 9.94 -2.65
C GLY A 130 8.54 9.62 -3.45
N ALA A 131 8.99 8.37 -3.39
CA ALA A 131 10.19 7.92 -4.10
C ALA A 131 10.04 8.04 -5.63
N GLY A 132 8.83 7.81 -6.16
CA GLY A 132 8.54 7.92 -7.59
C GLY A 132 8.67 9.34 -8.10
N PHE A 133 8.21 10.35 -7.35
CA PHE A 133 8.39 11.76 -7.71
C PHE A 133 9.86 12.20 -7.62
N GLU A 134 10.57 11.84 -6.55
CA GLU A 134 12.01 12.14 -6.41
C GLU A 134 12.84 11.55 -7.55
N ARG A 135 12.45 10.36 -8.05
CA ARG A 135 13.15 9.65 -9.13
C ARG A 135 12.64 9.99 -10.52
N LEU A 136 11.57 10.76 -10.65
CA LEU A 136 10.90 11.01 -11.92
C LEU A 136 11.83 11.64 -12.95
N GLY A 137 12.74 12.52 -12.52
CA GLY A 137 13.76 13.12 -13.38
C GLY A 137 14.61 12.10 -14.14
N ASN A 138 14.83 10.91 -13.56
CA ASN A 138 15.64 9.82 -14.14
C ASN A 138 14.81 8.69 -14.76
N ALA A 139 13.48 8.73 -14.65
CA ALA A 139 12.60 7.72 -15.21
C ALA A 139 12.51 7.83 -16.73
N SER A 140 11.99 6.78 -17.38
CA SER A 140 11.73 6.83 -18.82
C SER A 140 10.56 7.75 -19.17
N ASP A 141 10.61 8.36 -20.36
CA ASP A 141 9.53 9.22 -20.88
C ASP A 141 8.18 8.50 -20.94
N GLU A 142 8.17 7.21 -21.30
CA GLU A 142 6.96 6.39 -21.28
C GLU A 142 6.40 6.23 -19.85
N ALA A 143 7.29 5.94 -18.89
CA ALA A 143 6.89 5.81 -17.49
C ALA A 143 6.28 7.11 -16.95
N ALA A 144 6.90 8.24 -17.27
CA ALA A 144 6.39 9.56 -16.91
C ALA A 144 5.02 9.82 -17.56
N ALA A 145 4.87 9.62 -18.87
CA ALA A 145 3.57 9.81 -19.53
C ALA A 145 2.46 8.93 -18.93
N ARG A 146 2.75 7.66 -18.63
CA ARG A 146 1.83 6.74 -17.94
C ARG A 146 1.45 7.22 -16.54
N LEU A 147 2.40 7.80 -15.81
CA LEU A 147 2.14 8.39 -14.50
C LEU A 147 1.20 9.60 -14.60
N ALA A 148 1.37 10.49 -15.58
CA ALA A 148 0.45 11.61 -15.80
C ALA A 148 -1.00 11.14 -16.03
N GLU A 149 -1.20 10.12 -16.87
CA GLU A 149 -2.52 9.53 -17.12
C GLU A 149 -3.13 8.92 -15.86
N ALA A 150 -2.33 8.17 -15.10
CA ALA A 150 -2.78 7.54 -13.86
C ALA A 150 -3.14 8.57 -12.78
N LEU A 151 -2.33 9.63 -12.62
CA LEU A 151 -2.58 10.73 -11.70
C LEU A 151 -3.85 11.49 -12.07
N LEU A 152 -4.09 11.76 -13.36
CA LEU A 152 -5.32 12.41 -13.81
C LEU A 152 -6.55 11.54 -13.47
N GLY A 153 -6.47 10.22 -13.67
CA GLY A 153 -7.53 9.29 -13.28
C GLY A 153 -7.79 9.29 -11.77
N ALA A 154 -6.73 9.28 -10.98
CA ALA A 154 -6.80 9.29 -9.52
C ALA A 154 -7.40 10.61 -9.00
N LEU A 155 -6.93 11.75 -9.48
CA LEU A 155 -7.46 13.07 -9.10
C LEU A 155 -8.95 13.22 -9.44
N LYS A 156 -9.39 12.72 -10.61
CA LYS A 156 -10.83 12.73 -10.98
C LYS A 156 -11.68 11.92 -10.02
N GLN A 157 -11.21 10.73 -9.61
CA GLN A 157 -11.93 9.89 -8.66
C GLN A 157 -11.99 10.55 -7.28
N LEU A 158 -10.88 11.12 -6.82
CA LEU A 158 -10.81 11.80 -5.53
C LEU A 158 -11.68 13.04 -5.49
N SER A 159 -11.63 13.90 -6.51
CA SER A 159 -12.47 15.10 -6.58
C SER A 159 -13.97 14.79 -6.60
N ALA A 160 -14.37 13.63 -7.13
CA ALA A 160 -15.77 13.20 -7.10
C ALA A 160 -16.24 12.78 -5.69
N SER A 161 -15.31 12.51 -4.78
CA SER A 161 -15.59 12.09 -3.40
C SER A 161 -15.36 13.26 -2.44
N ASP A 162 -14.13 13.78 -2.40
CA ASP A 162 -13.69 14.90 -1.58
C ASP A 162 -12.37 15.45 -2.16
N ALA A 163 -12.35 16.71 -2.59
CA ALA A 163 -11.16 17.31 -3.19
C ALA A 163 -10.01 17.53 -2.21
N THR A 164 -10.25 17.52 -0.90
CA THR A 164 -9.16 17.57 0.10
C THR A 164 -8.23 16.37 -0.03
N LEU A 165 -8.75 15.23 -0.49
CA LEU A 165 -7.96 14.02 -0.73
C LEU A 165 -6.98 14.19 -1.90
N CYS A 166 -7.22 15.13 -2.83
CA CYS A 166 -6.24 15.42 -3.88
C CYS A 166 -4.90 15.88 -3.31
N LEU A 167 -4.90 16.54 -2.14
CA LEU A 167 -3.68 16.99 -1.46
C LEU A 167 -2.77 15.83 -1.06
N GLY A 168 -3.32 14.66 -0.76
CA GLY A 168 -2.55 13.46 -0.43
C GLY A 168 -1.79 12.87 -1.62
N LEU A 169 -2.23 13.13 -2.86
CA LEU A 169 -1.50 12.77 -4.09
C LEU A 169 -0.55 13.87 -4.54
N LEU A 170 -0.95 15.14 -4.40
CA LEU A 170 -0.14 16.28 -4.85
C LEU A 170 1.05 16.54 -3.94
N HIS A 171 0.90 16.34 -2.63
CA HIS A 171 1.93 16.59 -1.64
C HIS A 171 2.10 15.41 -0.66
N PRO A 172 2.51 14.22 -1.16
CA PRO A 172 2.54 12.99 -0.37
C PRO A 172 3.41 13.10 0.89
N ALA A 173 4.57 13.75 0.80
CA ALA A 173 5.52 13.86 1.91
C ALA A 173 5.05 14.77 3.06
N SER A 174 4.27 15.81 2.76
CA SER A 174 3.81 16.79 3.77
C SER A 174 2.41 16.55 4.30
N GLN A 175 1.66 15.62 3.70
CA GLN A 175 0.24 15.38 4.01
C GLN A 175 -0.01 13.94 4.48
N THR A 176 0.87 13.38 5.32
CA THR A 176 0.84 11.97 5.74
C THR A 176 -0.51 11.45 6.24
N PRO A 177 -1.30 12.15 7.09
CA PRO A 177 -2.63 11.66 7.49
C PRO A 177 -3.65 11.71 6.33
N ILE A 178 -3.59 12.73 5.49
CA ILE A 178 -4.48 12.86 4.32
C ILE A 178 -4.10 11.84 3.25
N GLN A 179 -2.80 11.54 3.09
CA GLN A 179 -2.29 10.56 2.15
C GLN A 179 -2.87 9.17 2.42
N ALA A 180 -2.93 8.73 3.68
CA ALA A 180 -3.54 7.44 4.02
C ALA A 180 -5.03 7.40 3.62
N ALA A 181 -5.80 8.44 3.96
CA ALA A 181 -7.22 8.53 3.58
C ALA A 181 -7.42 8.59 2.05
N THR A 182 -6.49 9.25 1.36
CA THR A 182 -6.47 9.38 -0.11
C THR A 182 -6.31 8.01 -0.76
N LEU A 183 -5.32 7.24 -0.31
CA LEU A 183 -5.00 5.93 -0.88
C LEU A 183 -6.12 4.90 -0.64
N VAL A 184 -6.75 4.94 0.54
CA VAL A 184 -7.92 4.10 0.87
C VAL A 184 -9.14 4.44 -0.01
N SER A 185 -9.25 5.71 -0.44
CA SER A 185 -10.36 6.18 -1.27
C SER A 185 -10.21 5.82 -2.75
N LEU A 186 -8.98 5.56 -3.21
CA LEU A 186 -8.73 5.05 -4.56
C LEU A 186 -9.13 3.59 -4.66
N ARG A 187 -10.01 3.26 -5.61
CA ARG A 187 -10.57 1.91 -5.75
C ARG A 187 -10.51 1.38 -7.18
N GLY A 188 -10.50 0.06 -7.30
CA GLY A 188 -10.61 -0.64 -8.58
C GLY A 188 -9.49 -0.28 -9.56
N SER A 189 -9.85 -0.14 -10.84
CA SER A 189 -8.87 0.06 -11.92
C SER A 189 -8.03 1.33 -11.78
N VAL A 190 -8.53 2.36 -11.09
CA VAL A 190 -7.77 3.62 -10.92
C VAL A 190 -6.58 3.39 -10.00
N ARG A 191 -6.79 2.70 -8.87
CA ARG A 191 -5.70 2.35 -7.96
C ARG A 191 -4.67 1.45 -8.64
N THR A 192 -5.13 0.39 -9.32
CA THR A 192 -4.23 -0.52 -10.05
C THR A 192 -3.40 0.19 -11.12
N LYS A 193 -3.98 1.16 -11.85
CA LYS A 193 -3.25 1.95 -12.84
C LYS A 193 -2.20 2.86 -12.20
N LEU A 194 -2.51 3.47 -11.06
CA LEU A 194 -1.56 4.29 -10.30
C LEU A 194 -0.39 3.44 -9.81
N ASP A 195 -0.67 2.30 -9.17
CA ASP A 195 0.36 1.39 -8.68
C ASP A 195 1.26 0.88 -9.81
N ALA A 196 0.67 0.51 -10.96
CA ALA A 196 1.43 0.07 -12.13
C ALA A 196 2.31 1.19 -12.72
N ALA A 197 1.80 2.43 -12.80
CA ALA A 197 2.57 3.56 -13.29
C ALA A 197 3.74 3.92 -12.35
N LEU A 198 3.51 3.90 -11.04
CA LEU A 198 4.55 4.11 -10.03
C LEU A 198 5.63 3.02 -10.09
N ALA A 199 5.22 1.75 -10.22
CA ALA A 199 6.15 0.64 -10.39
C ALA A 199 7.04 0.83 -11.63
N LEU A 200 6.47 1.29 -12.73
CA LEU A 200 7.20 1.55 -13.98
C LEU A 200 8.19 2.73 -13.84
N VAL A 201 7.80 3.79 -13.13
CA VAL A 201 8.70 4.93 -12.83
C VAL A 201 9.88 4.46 -11.99
N LEU A 202 9.61 3.77 -10.88
CA LEU A 202 10.65 3.23 -10.00
C LEU A 202 11.60 2.29 -10.75
N ALA A 203 11.06 1.29 -11.46
CA ALA A 203 11.85 0.32 -12.21
C ALA A 203 12.68 0.96 -13.34
N SER A 204 12.10 1.90 -14.11
CA SER A 204 12.85 2.55 -15.17
C SER A 204 13.95 3.46 -14.63
N SER A 205 13.70 4.15 -13.51
CA SER A 205 14.70 5.02 -12.86
C SER A 205 15.86 4.24 -12.24
N SER A 206 15.65 3.00 -11.78
CA SER A 206 16.67 2.17 -11.14
C SER A 206 17.48 1.36 -12.16
N LEU A 207 16.81 0.72 -13.13
CA LEU A 207 17.45 -0.21 -14.05
C LEU A 207 18.11 0.49 -15.24
N ARG A 208 17.51 1.59 -15.72
CA ARG A 208 17.96 2.32 -16.92
C ARG A 208 17.70 3.82 -16.74
N PRO A 209 18.42 4.49 -15.82
CA PRO A 209 18.24 5.90 -15.57
C PRO A 209 18.48 6.69 -16.86
N GLN A 210 17.49 7.50 -17.24
CA GLN A 210 17.61 8.40 -18.37
C GLN A 210 18.23 9.72 -17.92
N VAL A 211 19.07 10.29 -18.78
CA VAL A 211 19.56 11.66 -18.60
C VAL A 211 18.35 12.60 -18.57
N ALA A 212 18.41 13.63 -17.73
CA ALA A 212 17.39 14.66 -17.68
C ALA A 212 17.13 15.22 -19.10
N PRO A 213 15.87 15.56 -19.45
CA PRO A 213 15.56 16.10 -20.77
C PRO A 213 16.40 17.33 -21.09
N LEU A 214 16.84 17.46 -22.35
CA LEU A 214 17.57 18.67 -22.78
C LEU A 214 16.66 19.90 -22.57
N PRO A 215 17.14 20.95 -21.87
CA PRO A 215 16.30 22.07 -21.45
C PRO A 215 15.61 22.75 -22.63
N ALA A 216 16.36 23.08 -23.69
CA ALA A 216 15.86 23.93 -24.77
C ALA A 216 14.62 23.37 -25.49
N ARG A 217 14.55 22.06 -25.76
CA ARG A 217 13.41 21.48 -26.48
C ARG A 217 12.19 21.29 -25.58
N THR A 218 12.43 20.82 -24.36
CA THR A 218 11.37 20.51 -23.40
C THR A 218 10.76 21.78 -22.84
N ASP A 219 11.60 22.79 -22.54
CA ASP A 219 11.15 24.07 -22.01
C ASP A 219 10.36 24.85 -23.08
N ASN A 220 10.74 24.76 -24.38
CA ASN A 220 9.94 25.32 -25.47
C ASN A 220 8.57 24.65 -25.60
N ALA A 221 8.52 23.31 -25.59
CA ALA A 221 7.26 22.58 -25.69
C ALA A 221 6.33 22.88 -24.49
N LEU A 222 6.89 22.99 -23.29
CA LEU A 222 6.15 23.43 -22.11
C LEU A 222 5.69 24.87 -22.21
N ALA A 223 6.54 25.78 -22.71
CA ALA A 223 6.18 27.19 -22.93
C ALA A 223 5.04 27.32 -23.95
N ASP A 224 5.08 26.55 -25.05
CA ASP A 224 4.03 26.50 -26.05
C ASP A 224 2.72 26.01 -25.41
N MET A 225 2.75 24.87 -24.70
CA MET A 225 1.60 24.35 -23.94
C MET A 225 1.05 25.41 -22.96
N PHE A 226 1.90 26.11 -22.22
CA PHE A 226 1.45 27.17 -21.31
C PHE A 226 0.84 28.34 -22.07
N SER A 227 1.45 28.80 -23.16
CA SER A 227 0.96 29.93 -23.95
C SER A 227 -0.43 29.64 -24.55
N GLU A 228 -0.66 28.41 -25.01
CA GLU A 228 -1.93 27.96 -25.57
C GLU A 228 -3.04 27.85 -24.51
N ASN A 229 -2.69 27.42 -23.29
CA ASN A 229 -3.67 27.13 -22.24
C ASN A 229 -3.85 28.28 -21.23
N LEU A 230 -2.94 29.26 -21.17
CA LEU A 230 -2.98 30.37 -20.23
C LEU A 230 -4.29 31.18 -20.32
N PRO A 231 -4.84 31.53 -21.50
CA PRO A 231 -6.12 32.25 -21.58
C PRO A 231 -7.27 31.45 -20.96
N ALA A 232 -7.30 30.13 -21.16
CA ALA A 232 -8.33 29.26 -20.59
C ALA A 232 -8.18 29.11 -19.06
N PHE A 233 -6.94 29.03 -18.56
CA PHE A 233 -6.66 29.05 -17.13
C PHE A 233 -7.08 30.37 -16.51
N GLN A 234 -6.80 31.50 -17.17
CA GLN A 234 -7.19 32.81 -16.65
C GLN A 234 -8.71 32.99 -16.66
N GLN A 235 -9.40 32.48 -17.67
CA GLN A 235 -10.86 32.52 -17.71
C GLN A 235 -11.50 31.71 -16.57
N THR A 236 -10.88 30.60 -16.17
CA THR A 236 -11.44 29.66 -15.19
C THR A 236 -11.03 30.00 -13.75
N TYR A 237 -9.77 30.39 -13.55
CA TYR A 237 -9.14 30.57 -12.24
C TYR A 237 -8.82 32.02 -11.90
N GLY A 238 -9.07 32.93 -12.85
CA GLY A 238 -8.99 34.38 -12.68
C GLY A 238 -7.70 35.00 -13.22
N ASP A 239 -7.21 36.09 -12.62
CA ASP A 239 -6.12 36.85 -13.24
C ASP A 239 -4.78 36.08 -13.28
N GLN A 240 -3.79 36.63 -14.01
CA GLN A 240 -2.47 36.01 -14.13
C GLN A 240 -1.81 35.72 -12.76
N LYS A 241 -2.03 36.58 -11.76
CA LYS A 241 -1.46 36.40 -10.42
C LYS A 241 -2.11 35.23 -9.69
N GLN A 242 -3.42 35.04 -9.84
CA GLN A 242 -4.14 33.90 -9.28
C GLN A 242 -3.70 32.59 -9.92
N VAL A 243 -3.55 32.54 -11.24
CA VAL A 243 -3.02 31.35 -11.94
C VAL A 243 -1.58 31.04 -11.49
N GLN A 244 -0.73 32.06 -11.34
CA GLN A 244 0.62 31.87 -10.80
C GLN A 244 0.60 31.31 -9.37
N ALA A 245 -0.27 31.82 -8.51
CA ALA A 245 -0.41 31.30 -7.14
C ALA A 245 -0.84 29.83 -7.11
N LEU A 246 -1.62 29.37 -8.09
CA LEU A 246 -1.98 27.95 -8.22
C LEU A 246 -0.79 27.08 -8.62
N PHE A 247 0.07 27.54 -9.54
CA PHE A 247 1.33 26.85 -9.84
C PHE A 247 2.24 26.76 -8.61
N GLU A 248 2.38 27.87 -7.88
CA GLU A 248 3.16 27.90 -6.64
C GLU A 248 2.58 26.93 -5.60
N ALA A 249 1.26 26.88 -5.47
CA ALA A 249 0.56 25.93 -4.60
C ALA A 249 0.81 24.47 -4.98
N LEU A 250 0.84 24.12 -6.28
CA LEU A 250 1.17 22.75 -6.71
C LEU A 250 2.61 22.35 -6.38
N SER A 251 3.55 23.30 -6.36
CA SER A 251 4.96 23.02 -6.05
C SER A 251 5.29 23.08 -4.56
N ASN A 252 4.48 23.78 -3.75
CA ASN A 252 4.79 24.06 -2.36
C ASN A 252 3.59 23.81 -1.43
N PRO A 253 3.68 22.83 -0.49
CA PRO A 253 2.56 22.50 0.39
C PRO A 253 2.15 23.63 1.34
N ALA A 254 3.08 24.55 1.69
CA ALA A 254 2.75 25.70 2.52
C ALA A 254 1.87 26.71 1.77
N GLN A 255 2.02 26.80 0.44
CA GLN A 255 1.18 27.64 -0.41
C GLN A 255 -0.14 26.94 -0.75
N ALA A 256 -0.15 25.61 -0.86
CA ALA A 256 -1.38 24.82 -1.04
C ALA A 256 -2.42 25.09 0.05
N ALA A 257 -1.99 25.31 1.30
CA ALA A 257 -2.88 25.63 2.42
C ALA A 257 -3.63 26.98 2.25
N ARG A 258 -3.20 27.85 1.32
CA ARG A 258 -3.82 29.15 1.05
C ARG A 258 -4.84 29.11 -0.09
N VAL A 259 -4.96 27.97 -0.77
CA VAL A 259 -5.85 27.76 -1.90
C VAL A 259 -6.95 26.78 -1.50
N ALA A 260 -8.18 27.01 -1.96
CA ALA A 260 -9.27 26.05 -1.75
C ALA A 260 -8.91 24.68 -2.39
N PRO A 261 -9.07 23.55 -1.68
CA PRO A 261 -8.71 22.24 -2.18
C PRO A 261 -9.40 21.85 -3.50
N ASP A 262 -10.67 22.23 -3.68
CA ASP A 262 -11.41 22.04 -4.93
C ASP A 262 -10.74 22.75 -6.11
N THR A 263 -10.35 24.01 -5.92
CA THR A 263 -9.68 24.82 -6.95
C THR A 263 -8.32 24.24 -7.30
N LEU A 264 -7.53 23.86 -6.29
CA LEU A 264 -6.20 23.28 -6.51
C LEU A 264 -6.29 21.92 -7.21
N CYS A 265 -7.26 21.08 -6.81
CA CYS A 265 -7.47 19.79 -7.46
C CYS A 265 -7.95 19.94 -8.91
N ALA A 266 -8.89 20.86 -9.17
CA ALA A 266 -9.35 21.16 -10.52
C ALA A 266 -8.20 21.66 -11.40
N PHE A 267 -7.40 22.58 -10.89
CA PHE A 267 -6.25 23.13 -11.59
C PHE A 267 -5.20 22.06 -11.91
N ALA A 268 -4.87 21.18 -10.95
CA ALA A 268 -3.97 20.06 -11.18
C ALA A 268 -4.47 19.13 -12.31
N GLN A 269 -5.79 18.86 -12.33
CA GLN A 269 -6.39 18.05 -13.39
C GLN A 269 -6.29 18.74 -14.76
N ASP A 270 -6.53 20.05 -14.84
CA ASP A 270 -6.46 20.79 -16.09
C ASP A 270 -5.02 20.95 -16.60
N LEU A 271 -4.05 21.12 -15.70
CA LEU A 271 -2.63 21.09 -16.03
C LEU A 271 -2.21 19.73 -16.60
N LEU A 272 -2.61 18.62 -15.98
CA LEU A 272 -2.33 17.27 -16.50
C LEU A 272 -3.04 17.03 -17.84
N ARG A 273 -4.25 17.55 -18.04
CA ARG A 273 -4.94 17.47 -19.35
C ARG A 273 -4.20 18.26 -20.42
N ALA A 274 -3.71 19.45 -20.12
CA ALA A 274 -2.90 20.25 -21.04
C ALA A 274 -1.62 19.49 -21.41
N LEU A 275 -0.92 18.94 -20.43
CA LEU A 275 0.29 18.14 -20.66
C LEU A 275 0.01 16.90 -21.53
N LEU A 276 -1.09 16.18 -21.28
CA LEU A 276 -1.46 15.00 -22.06
C LEU A 276 -1.94 15.32 -23.48
N ARG A 277 -2.27 16.59 -23.78
CA ARG A 277 -2.58 17.06 -25.14
C ARG A 277 -1.33 17.39 -25.96
N MET A 278 -0.17 17.56 -25.32
CA MET A 278 1.10 17.75 -26.03
C MET A 278 1.40 16.57 -26.97
N PRO A 279 2.27 16.77 -27.98
CA PRO A 279 2.76 15.68 -28.83
C PRO A 279 3.28 14.50 -27.99
N PRO A 280 3.00 13.24 -28.37
CA PRO A 280 3.37 12.07 -27.56
C PRO A 280 4.84 12.01 -27.14
N ALA A 281 5.75 12.50 -27.99
CA ALA A 281 7.19 12.55 -27.73
C ALA A 281 7.58 13.56 -26.64
N GLU A 282 6.70 14.50 -26.29
CA GLU A 282 7.00 15.63 -25.39
C GLU A 282 6.31 15.49 -24.03
N ARG A 283 5.31 14.60 -23.90
CA ARG A 283 4.57 14.37 -22.65
C ARG A 283 5.46 13.87 -21.52
N GLY A 284 6.27 12.85 -21.80
CA GLY A 284 7.19 12.24 -20.85
C GLY A 284 8.25 13.24 -20.38
N PRO A 285 9.01 13.85 -21.30
CA PRO A 285 9.96 14.92 -20.97
C PRO A 285 9.31 16.08 -20.21
N GLY A 286 8.13 16.52 -20.64
CA GLY A 286 7.37 17.59 -20.00
C GLY A 286 7.00 17.26 -18.55
N LEU A 287 6.50 16.05 -18.27
CA LEU A 287 6.16 15.66 -16.90
C LEU A 287 7.41 15.54 -16.03
N ARG A 288 8.48 14.91 -16.56
CA ARG A 288 9.76 14.81 -15.85
C ARG A 288 10.34 16.18 -15.53
N ARG A 289 10.11 17.17 -16.37
CA ARG A 289 10.56 18.54 -16.16
C ARG A 289 9.69 19.34 -15.19
N LEU A 290 8.37 19.11 -15.19
CA LEU A 290 7.44 19.80 -14.28
C LEU A 290 7.46 19.22 -12.86
N LEU A 291 7.62 17.91 -12.72
CA LEU A 291 7.49 17.20 -11.44
C LEU A 291 8.78 16.52 -10.99
N GLY A 292 9.78 16.35 -11.86
CA GLY A 292 11.08 15.83 -11.48
C GLY A 292 11.95 16.94 -10.89
N THR A 293 12.41 16.74 -9.67
CA THR A 293 13.34 17.61 -8.94
C THR A 293 14.79 17.28 -9.27
#